data_AF-A0A7I8MWC6-F1
#
_entry.id   AF-A0A7I8MWC6-F1
#
_cell.length_a   1.000
_cell.length_b   1.000
_cell.length_c   1.000
_cell.angle_alpha   90.00
_cell.angle_beta   90.00
_cell.angle_gamma   90.00
#
_symmetry.space_group_name_H-M   'P 1'
#
loop_
_entity.id
_entity.type
_entity.pdbx_description
1 polymer ?
#
loop_
_entity_poly.entity_id
_entity_poly.type
_entity_poly.pdbx_seq_one_letter_code
_entity_poly.pdbx_strand_id
1 'polypeptide(L)'
;MDMVRTQVPRRFYPHLFILSFDREVLALAHRLESEWSCVWNVDKEDPGSHPEFVKAICVPVKHLTPQLVQEFHRMDKQVMTYTCNTPQQADYASNTGADVLMTDRPAWLVGYLKKGREPE
;
A
#
# COMPACT_ATOMS: atom_id res chain seq x y z
N MET A 1 28.79 7.59 -1.79
CA MET A 1 27.36 7.45 -1.41
C MET A 1 26.86 6.13 -2.01
N ASP A 2 27.62 5.04 -1.79
CA ASP A 2 27.55 3.81 -2.60
C ASP A 2 27.05 2.58 -1.84
N MET A 3 26.70 2.75 -0.56
CA MET A 3 26.47 1.62 0.35
C MET A 3 25.08 0.96 0.17
N VAL A 4 24.14 1.63 -0.52
CA VAL A 4 22.77 1.14 -0.71
C VAL A 4 22.62 0.30 -1.99
N ARG A 5 23.44 0.55 -3.01
CA ARG A 5 23.30 -0.09 -4.34
C ARG A 5 23.73 -1.55 -4.40
N THR A 6 24.45 -2.04 -3.39
CA THR A 6 25.14 -3.34 -3.45
C THR A 6 24.47 -4.47 -2.67
N GLN A 7 23.38 -4.21 -1.94
CA GLN A 7 22.82 -5.24 -1.04
C GLN A 7 21.59 -5.97 -1.58
N VAL A 8 20.79 -5.34 -2.46
CA VAL A 8 19.60 -5.99 -3.02
C VAL A 8 19.76 -6.20 -4.53
N PRO A 9 19.85 -7.46 -5.00
CA PRO A 9 19.87 -7.76 -6.43
C PRO A 9 18.67 -7.16 -7.17
N ARG A 10 18.92 -6.53 -8.33
CA ARG A 10 17.89 -5.86 -9.17
C ARG A 10 16.66 -6.71 -9.47
N ARG A 11 16.80 -8.03 -9.57
CA ARG A 11 15.68 -8.98 -9.76
C ARG A 11 14.59 -8.87 -8.67
N PHE A 12 14.92 -8.34 -7.49
CA PHE A 12 13.96 -8.14 -6.41
C PHE A 12 13.25 -6.79 -6.45
N TYR A 13 13.70 -5.82 -7.25
CA TYR A 13 13.13 -4.47 -7.26
C TYR A 13 11.62 -4.43 -7.55
N PRO A 14 11.07 -5.25 -8.48
CA PRO A 14 9.63 -5.31 -8.70
C PRO A 14 8.82 -5.81 -7.49
N HIS A 15 9.49 -6.44 -6.51
CA HIS A 15 8.90 -7.03 -5.32
C HIS A 15 9.19 -6.22 -4.04
N LEU A 16 9.90 -5.10 -4.16
CA LEU A 16 10.23 -4.22 -3.04
C LEU A 16 9.29 -3.02 -3.01
N PHE A 17 8.71 -2.78 -1.82
CA PHE A 17 7.94 -1.59 -1.52
C PHE A 17 8.60 -0.84 -0.36
N ILE A 18 8.79 0.46 -0.53
CA ILE A 18 9.30 1.37 0.51
C ILE A 18 8.15 2.24 0.98
N LEU A 19 7.72 2.02 2.23
CA LEU A 19 6.59 2.71 2.84
C LEU A 19 7.11 3.73 3.84
N SER A 20 6.57 4.95 3.82
CA SER A 20 6.92 5.98 4.81
C SER A 20 5.80 7.02 4.95
N PHE A 21 5.63 7.54 6.16
CA PHE A 21 4.82 8.72 6.46
C PHE A 21 5.59 10.03 6.23
N ASP A 22 6.89 9.95 5.92
CA ASP A 22 7.75 11.10 5.63
C ASP A 22 8.07 11.17 4.12
N ARG A 23 7.65 12.27 3.49
CA ARG A 23 7.84 12.51 2.04
C ARG A 23 9.30 12.70 1.68
N GLU A 24 10.10 13.29 2.56
CA GLU A 24 11.52 13.53 2.31
C GLU A 24 12.29 12.21 2.28
N VAL A 25 11.89 11.25 3.13
CA VAL A 25 12.42 9.88 3.11
C VAL A 25 12.08 9.19 1.79
N LEU A 26 10.83 9.28 1.32
CA LEU A 26 10.44 8.70 0.03
C LEU A 26 11.16 9.37 -1.14
N ALA A 27 11.32 10.69 -1.11
CA ALA A 27 12.05 11.42 -2.14
C ALA A 27 13.54 11.04 -2.15
N LEU A 28 14.15 10.84 -0.97
CA LEU A 28 15.51 10.34 -0.86
C LEU A 28 15.62 8.91 -1.42
N ALA A 29 14.71 8.01 -1.06
CA ALA A 29 14.70 6.64 -1.58
C ALA A 29 14.58 6.63 -3.11
N HIS A 30 13.66 7.42 -3.67
CA HIS A 30 13.48 7.54 -5.12
C HIS A 30 14.70 8.14 -5.83
N ARG A 31 15.39 9.11 -5.22
CA ARG A 31 16.64 9.67 -5.78
C ARG A 31 17.79 8.68 -5.74
N LEU A 32 17.86 7.85 -4.69
CA LEU A 32 18.90 6.83 -4.55
C LEU A 32 18.68 5.69 -5.56
N GLU A 33 17.44 5.21 -5.67
CA GLU A 33 17.01 4.28 -6.71
C GLU A 33 15.56 4.50 -7.16
N SER A 34 15.40 4.97 -8.40
CA SER A 34 14.10 5.33 -8.96
C SER A 34 13.23 4.14 -9.34
N GLU A 35 13.81 2.94 -9.44
CA GLU A 35 13.11 1.70 -9.78
C GLU A 35 12.37 1.10 -8.57
N TRP A 36 12.59 1.59 -7.36
CA TRP A 36 11.89 1.11 -6.17
C TRP A 36 10.46 1.65 -6.09
N SER A 37 9.52 0.78 -5.73
CA SER A 37 8.12 1.17 -5.54
C SER A 37 7.95 1.91 -4.22
N CYS A 38 7.91 3.24 -4.28
CA CYS A 38 7.63 4.08 -3.11
C CYS A 38 6.12 4.15 -2.83
N VAL A 39 5.74 4.05 -1.56
CA VAL A 39 4.35 4.05 -1.09
C VAL A 39 4.18 5.13 -0.03
N TRP A 40 3.23 6.04 -0.26
CA TRP A 40 2.93 7.12 0.67
C TRP A 40 1.99 6.65 1.77
N ASN A 41 2.50 6.49 2.99
CA ASN A 41 1.64 6.21 4.13
C ASN A 41 0.98 7.52 4.60
N VAL A 42 -0.34 7.46 4.80
CA VAL A 42 -1.15 8.60 5.22
C VAL A 42 -1.77 8.27 6.56
N ASP A 43 -1.70 9.17 7.53
CA ASP A 43 -2.30 8.97 8.86
C ASP A 43 -3.67 9.67 9.02
N LYS A 44 -4.07 10.47 8.02
CA LYS A 44 -5.26 11.34 8.02
C LYS A 44 -6.20 11.02 6.86
N GLU A 45 -7.41 11.60 6.91
CA GLU A 45 -8.47 11.41 5.92
C GLU A 45 -8.11 11.88 4.51
N ASP A 46 -7.32 12.95 4.40
CA ASP A 46 -6.92 13.51 3.11
C ASP A 46 -5.46 13.13 2.80
N PRO A 47 -5.20 12.30 1.77
CA PRO A 47 -3.84 12.04 1.31
C PRO A 47 -3.12 13.31 0.84
N GLY A 48 -3.86 14.40 0.60
CA GLY A 48 -3.39 15.69 0.12
C GLY A 48 -2.72 15.55 -1.25
N SER A 49 -1.87 16.51 -1.60
CA SER A 49 -0.97 16.36 -2.74
C SER A 49 -0.04 15.18 -2.51
N HIS A 50 -0.09 14.12 -3.32
CA HIS A 50 0.90 13.04 -3.24
C HIS A 50 2.06 13.32 -4.21
N PRO A 51 3.31 12.91 -3.91
CA PRO A 51 4.39 13.02 -4.88
C PRO A 51 4.10 12.19 -6.12
N GLU A 52 4.43 12.66 -7.32
CA GLU A 52 4.11 11.93 -8.56
C GLU A 52 4.80 10.57 -8.64
N PHE A 53 6.01 10.47 -8.11
CA PHE A 53 6.85 9.27 -8.15
C PHE A 53 6.36 8.12 -7.27
N VAL A 54 5.34 8.32 -6.42
CA VAL A 54 4.83 7.22 -5.59
C VAL A 54 3.97 6.29 -6.42
N LYS A 55 4.16 4.99 -6.25
CA LYS A 55 3.38 3.95 -6.95
C LYS A 55 2.04 3.70 -6.27
N ALA A 56 1.95 3.98 -4.98
CA ALA A 56 0.76 3.70 -4.19
C ALA A 56 0.59 4.69 -3.03
N ILE A 57 -0.63 4.73 -2.51
CA ILE A 57 -0.93 5.27 -1.17
C ILE A 57 -1.29 4.13 -0.23
N CYS A 58 -1.05 4.34 1.06
CA CYS A 58 -1.43 3.42 2.12
C CYS A 58 -2.17 4.18 3.22
N VAL A 59 -3.46 3.90 3.40
CA VAL A 59 -4.32 4.61 4.35
C VAL A 59 -4.82 3.67 5.45
N PRO A 60 -5.21 4.16 6.64
CA PRO A 60 -5.95 3.37 7.60
C PRO A 60 -7.26 2.90 6.98
N VAL A 61 -7.71 1.69 7.30
CA VAL A 61 -8.99 1.17 6.81
C VAL A 61 -10.18 2.09 7.13
N LYS A 62 -10.11 2.85 8.23
CA LYS A 62 -11.12 3.86 8.61
C LYS A 62 -11.20 5.08 7.68
N HIS A 63 -10.18 5.30 6.85
CA HIS A 63 -10.09 6.42 5.90
C HIS A 63 -10.14 5.96 4.44
N LEU A 64 -10.21 4.64 4.21
CA LEU A 64 -10.44 4.08 2.89
C LEU A 64 -11.86 4.42 2.44
N THR A 65 -12.02 4.94 1.22
CA THR A 65 -13.33 5.20 0.62
C THR A 65 -13.34 4.74 -0.83
N PRO A 66 -14.50 4.37 -1.41
CA PRO A 66 -14.59 4.02 -2.83
C PRO A 66 -14.13 5.14 -3.75
N GLN A 67 -14.39 6.40 -3.38
CA GLN A 67 -13.98 7.58 -4.14
C GLN A 67 -12.46 7.70 -4.19
N LEU A 68 -11.79 7.54 -3.05
CA LEU A 68 -10.32 7.54 -2.96
C LEU A 68 -9.72 6.40 -3.79
N VAL A 69 -10.29 5.19 -3.71
CA VAL A 69 -9.81 4.05 -4.52
C VAL A 69 -9.91 4.37 -6.02
N GLN A 70 -11.08 4.84 -6.47
CA GLN A 70 -11.31 5.18 -7.87
C GLN A 70 -10.38 6.30 -8.36
N GLU A 71 -10.15 7.32 -7.54
CA GLU A 71 -9.28 8.44 -7.90
C GLU A 71 -7.84 7.97 -8.15
N PHE A 72 -7.27 7.18 -7.24
CA PHE A 72 -5.91 6.68 -7.37
C PHE A 72 -5.77 5.64 -8.48
N HIS A 73 -6.76 4.77 -8.68
CA HIS A 73 -6.77 3.83 -9.82
C HIS A 73 -6.79 4.56 -11.17
N ARG A 74 -7.51 5.70 -11.31
CA ARG A 74 -7.47 6.52 -12.54
C ARG A 74 -6.09 7.13 -12.81
N MET A 75 -5.25 7.25 -11.78
CA MET A 75 -3.87 7.72 -11.87
C MET A 75 -2.85 6.58 -12.03
N ASP A 76 -3.32 5.34 -12.28
CA ASP A 76 -2.49 4.13 -12.34
C ASP A 76 -1.67 3.89 -11.05
N LYS A 77 -2.25 4.26 -9.90
CA LYS A 77 -1.66 4.08 -8.57
C LYS A 77 -2.44 3.04 -7.78
N GLN A 78 -1.73 2.25 -6.99
CA GLN A 78 -2.36 1.28 -6.08
C GLN A 78 -2.85 1.93 -4.80
N VAL A 79 -3.87 1.35 -4.19
CA VAL A 79 -4.39 1.73 -2.88
C VAL A 79 -4.19 0.56 -1.92
N MET A 80 -3.29 0.75 -0.98
CA MET A 80 -3.05 -0.15 0.13
C MET A 80 -3.81 0.35 1.36
N THR A 81 -4.16 -0.56 2.25
CA THR A 81 -4.77 -0.20 3.52
C THR A 81 -4.21 -1.00 4.68
N TYR A 82 -4.16 -0.38 5.85
CA TYR A 82 -3.68 -1.03 7.09
C TYR A 82 -4.72 -1.01 8.21
N THR A 83 -4.44 -1.80 9.25
CA THR A 83 -5.33 -2.05 10.39
C THR A 83 -6.56 -2.90 10.01
N CYS A 84 -6.43 -3.85 9.09
CA CYS A 84 -7.47 -4.81 8.74
C CYS A 84 -7.46 -6.02 9.70
N ASN A 85 -7.92 -5.84 10.93
CA ASN A 85 -7.78 -6.81 12.02
C ASN A 85 -9.08 -7.57 12.38
N THR A 86 -10.21 -7.18 11.80
CA THR A 86 -11.53 -7.81 12.01
C THR A 86 -12.21 -8.21 10.69
N PRO A 87 -13.15 -9.18 10.69
CA PRO A 87 -13.93 -9.54 9.50
C PRO A 87 -14.54 -8.32 8.81
N GLN A 88 -15.16 -7.43 9.58
CA GLN A 88 -15.80 -6.22 9.06
C GLN A 88 -14.79 -5.29 8.36
N GLN A 89 -13.59 -5.14 8.90
CA GLN A 89 -12.54 -4.32 8.28
C GLN A 89 -11.99 -4.98 7.01
N ALA A 90 -11.85 -6.30 6.99
CA ALA A 90 -11.38 -7.04 5.82
C ALA A 90 -12.41 -7.01 4.68
N ASP A 91 -13.69 -7.22 5.00
CA ASP A 91 -14.80 -7.12 4.04
C ASP A 91 -14.90 -5.70 3.50
N TYR A 92 -14.87 -4.70 4.38
CA TYR A 92 -14.93 -3.30 3.98
C TYR A 92 -13.78 -2.94 3.04
N ALA A 93 -12.55 -3.28 3.39
CA ALA A 93 -11.38 -3.02 2.54
C ALA A 93 -11.47 -3.72 1.18
N SER A 94 -11.89 -4.99 1.17
CA SER A 94 -12.01 -5.78 -0.06
C SER A 94 -13.12 -5.25 -0.96
N ASN A 95 -14.30 -4.97 -0.40
CA ASN A 95 -15.46 -4.47 -1.15
C ASN A 95 -15.27 -3.04 -1.64
N THR A 96 -14.45 -2.25 -0.93
CA THR A 96 -14.10 -0.88 -1.35
C THR A 96 -13.09 -0.88 -2.50
N GLY A 97 -12.39 -2.00 -2.73
CA GLY A 97 -11.46 -2.17 -3.85
C GLY A 97 -9.99 -1.89 -3.51
N ALA A 98 -9.58 -2.01 -2.24
CA ALA A 98 -8.16 -1.92 -1.89
C ALA A 98 -7.34 -3.06 -2.53
N ASP A 99 -6.16 -2.72 -3.04
CA ASP A 99 -5.25 -3.66 -3.71
C ASP A 99 -4.46 -4.52 -2.72
N VAL A 100 -4.18 -3.97 -1.53
CA VAL A 100 -3.41 -4.64 -0.46
C VAL A 100 -4.07 -4.38 0.88
N LEU A 101 -4.26 -5.44 1.65
CA LEU A 101 -4.74 -5.40 3.03
C LEU A 101 -3.60 -5.77 3.99
N MET A 102 -3.28 -4.89 4.94
CA MET A 102 -2.29 -5.14 6.00
C MET A 102 -3.01 -5.40 7.32
N THR A 103 -2.52 -6.41 8.05
CA THR A 103 -3.15 -6.93 9.27
C THR A 103 -2.09 -7.36 10.27
N ASP A 104 -2.42 -7.25 11.55
CA ASP A 104 -1.64 -7.82 12.65
C ASP A 104 -1.88 -9.33 12.79
N ARG A 105 -2.85 -9.88 12.05
CA ARG A 105 -3.29 -11.28 12.14
C ARG A 105 -3.24 -11.98 10.77
N PRO A 106 -2.05 -12.14 10.15
CA PRO A 106 -1.92 -12.62 8.77
C PRO A 106 -2.51 -14.01 8.54
N ALA A 107 -2.28 -14.96 9.45
CA ALA A 107 -2.83 -16.32 9.33
C ALA A 107 -4.37 -16.33 9.34
N TRP A 108 -4.98 -15.48 10.17
CA TRP A 108 -6.44 -15.33 10.22
C TRP A 108 -6.96 -14.70 8.93
N LEU A 109 -6.38 -13.59 8.46
CA LEU A 109 -6.85 -12.89 7.27
C LEU A 109 -6.78 -13.80 6.03
N VAL A 110 -5.68 -14.55 5.87
CA VAL A 110 -5.54 -15.52 4.76
C VAL A 110 -6.63 -16.59 4.83
N GLY A 111 -6.92 -17.13 6.02
CA GLY A 111 -7.99 -18.11 6.19
C GLY A 111 -9.38 -17.53 5.93
N TYR A 112 -9.62 -16.30 6.37
CA TYR A 112 -10.88 -15.58 6.19
C TYR A 112 -11.15 -15.29 4.70
N LEU A 113 -10.18 -14.74 3.98
CA LEU A 113 -10.29 -14.40 2.56
C LEU A 113 -10.43 -15.65 1.67
N LYS A 114 -9.89 -16.80 2.07
CA LYS A 114 -10.08 -18.05 1.32
C LYS A 114 -11.51 -18.58 1.44
N LYS A 115 -12.08 -18.56 2.65
CA LYS A 115 -13.46 -19.01 2.89
C LYS A 115 -14.50 -18.18 2.15
N GLY A 116 -14.31 -16.86 2.09
CA GLY A 116 -15.21 -15.97 1.34
C GLY A 116 -15.10 -16.08 -0.19
N ARG A 117 -14.18 -16.89 -0.73
CA ARG A 117 -13.96 -17.08 -2.18
C ARG A 117 -14.34 -18.47 -2.68
N GLU A 118 -14.73 -19.38 -1.79
CA GLU A 118 -15.30 -20.67 -2.19
C GLU A 118 -16.78 -20.43 -2.54
N PRO A 119 -17.23 -20.77 -3.77
CA PRO A 119 -18.66 -20.78 -4.06
C PRO A 119 -19.33 -21.85 -3.19
N GLU A 120 -20.36 -21.45 -2.44
CA GLU A 120 -21.28 -22.39 -1.78
C GLU A 120 -21.96 -23.31 -2.81
#